data_AF-A0A0W0SFZ7-F1
#
_entry.id   AF-A0A0W0SFZ7-F1
#
_cell.length_a   1.000
_cell.length_b   1.000
_cell.length_c   1.000
_cell.angle_alpha   90.00
_cell.angle_beta   90.00
_cell.angle_gamma   90.00
#
_symmetry.space_group_name_H-M   'P 1'
#
loop_
_entity.id
_entity.type
_entity.pdbx_description
1 polymer ?
#
loop_
_entity_poly.entity_id
_entity_poly.type
_entity_poly.pdbx_seq_one_letter_code
_entity_poly.pdbx_strand_id
1 'polypeptide(L)'
;MPSVNPVVYNQKNLLSWQAELAAIELQITEYLQFIEDQRLRLGSLQNELVSQNSLGYQLDVNMASFQDMMDSRPRHYRNYTVETFPSERRSNRLQEQREALKKRMKPYEEAINKTQASMAQLLSRQQWLQEHIPAAQLFLQTLHERPLESVQSLINEIWKTFTHYENTHLINLAPQVRISLFAARYGLNTLTSYVEGYDPAYTNSLHRTNYLRLCGFLWDMYSKVKQEKKDPEFEKLLGHLVESTHMVQQGDLPDHMQTGYSAQAWFESNKQNMPGLFAIKEQDLPNLEEQIFKNELIFITQNRITQLTPLQKHILSTVNLIDAEVKMKKQRKEKIDYHFYGRVLSLLNSAFVNPADQHAAKCLGEIAEYASGSNSVGKKVLGGLLIAAGCLLICASVAGFFTTFGSSSLLSAWGIALGLGLLETELVFGVASSLAAVTGIGLTFFAGPKAIESGARKGFTQELKDIKEELEHYNAPPSYSAVVY
;
A
#
# COMPACT_ATOMS: atom_id res chain seq x y z
N MET A 1 -1.13 5.84 23.72
CA MET A 1 -2.38 5.22 23.22
C MET A 1 -2.11 4.66 21.83
N PRO A 2 -2.52 3.42 21.51
CA PRO A 2 -2.43 2.91 20.14
C PRO A 2 -3.27 3.83 19.22
N SER A 3 -2.78 4.12 18.01
CA SER A 3 -3.52 4.92 17.02
C SER A 3 -4.46 4.05 16.21
N VAL A 4 -4.27 2.73 16.30
CA VAL A 4 -5.12 1.69 15.72
C VAL A 4 -6.23 1.35 16.69
N ASN A 5 -7.46 1.28 16.17
CA ASN A 5 -8.66 0.92 16.91
C ASN A 5 -9.51 -0.05 16.08
N PRO A 6 -9.28 -1.37 16.19
CA PRO A 6 -9.99 -2.35 15.39
C PRO A 6 -11.50 -2.30 15.61
N VAL A 7 -12.26 -2.50 14.53
CA VAL A 7 -13.71 -2.73 14.64
C VAL A 7 -13.92 -4.10 15.27
N VAL A 8 -14.47 -4.15 16.48
CA VAL A 8 -14.61 -5.42 17.22
C VAL A 8 -15.86 -6.16 16.78
N TYR A 9 -15.68 -7.38 16.28
CA TYR A 9 -16.77 -8.29 15.93
C TYR A 9 -17.12 -9.18 17.12
N ASN A 10 -18.31 -8.98 17.68
CA ASN A 10 -18.92 -9.79 18.73
C ASN A 10 -20.44 -9.73 18.62
N GLN A 11 -21.15 -10.66 19.27
CA GLN A 11 -22.61 -10.75 19.17
C GLN A 11 -23.32 -9.49 19.67
N LYS A 12 -22.81 -8.85 20.72
CA LYS A 12 -23.39 -7.61 21.25
C LYS A 12 -23.36 -6.47 20.24
N ASN A 13 -22.21 -6.25 19.60
CA ASN A 13 -22.03 -5.23 18.57
C ASN A 13 -22.89 -5.55 17.34
N LEU A 14 -22.92 -6.83 16.92
CA LEU A 14 -23.73 -7.27 15.80
C LEU A 14 -25.22 -6.96 16.00
N LEU A 15 -25.77 -7.31 17.16
CA LEU A 15 -27.17 -7.01 17.50
C LEU A 15 -27.43 -5.51 17.54
N SER A 16 -26.49 -4.73 18.10
CA SER A 16 -26.58 -3.26 18.11
C SER A 16 -26.58 -2.68 16.68
N TRP A 17 -25.72 -3.19 15.79
CA TRP A 17 -25.60 -2.73 14.41
C TRP A 17 -26.83 -3.10 13.58
N GLN A 18 -27.41 -4.27 13.79
CA GLN A 18 -28.66 -4.69 13.13
C GLN A 18 -29.84 -3.79 13.54
N ALA A 19 -29.96 -3.47 14.83
CA ALA A 19 -30.97 -2.53 15.31
C ALA A 19 -30.73 -1.11 14.77
N GLU A 20 -29.47 -0.67 14.73
CA GLU A 20 -29.07 0.62 14.17
C GLU A 20 -29.41 0.72 12.67
N LEU A 21 -29.15 -0.33 11.88
CA LEU A 21 -29.45 -0.36 10.45
C LEU A 21 -30.94 -0.15 10.18
N ALA A 22 -31.80 -0.87 10.90
CA ALA A 22 -33.26 -0.73 10.77
C ALA A 22 -33.72 0.70 11.13
N ALA A 23 -33.13 1.30 12.16
CA ALA A 23 -33.44 2.68 12.55
C ALA A 23 -32.98 3.70 11.50
N ILE A 24 -31.79 3.51 10.91
CA ILE A 24 -31.25 4.39 9.86
C ILE A 24 -32.11 4.31 8.59
N GLU A 25 -32.55 3.12 8.19
CA GLU A 25 -33.42 2.94 7.02
C GLU A 25 -34.75 3.67 7.16
N LEU A 26 -35.32 3.65 8.37
CA LEU A 26 -36.51 4.43 8.70
C LEU A 26 -36.23 5.94 8.61
N GLN A 27 -35.16 6.43 9.23
CA GLN A 27 -34.79 7.85 9.21
C GLN A 27 -34.52 8.38 7.80
N ILE A 28 -33.87 7.58 6.94
CA ILE A 28 -33.65 7.94 5.54
C ILE A 28 -34.99 8.12 4.82
N THR A 29 -35.94 7.21 5.05
CA THR A 29 -37.28 7.30 4.45
C THR A 29 -38.02 8.55 4.92
N GLU A 30 -37.98 8.86 6.21
CA GLU A 30 -38.57 10.07 6.80
C GLU A 30 -37.93 11.35 6.24
N TYR A 31 -36.61 11.37 6.07
CA TYR A 31 -35.88 12.52 5.51
C TYR A 31 -36.19 12.74 4.03
N LEU A 32 -36.35 11.66 3.26
CA LEU A 32 -36.79 11.76 1.86
C LEU A 32 -38.18 12.38 1.76
N GLN A 33 -39.13 11.92 2.57
CA GLN A 33 -40.48 12.50 2.64
C GLN A 33 -40.45 13.96 3.06
N PHE A 34 -39.67 14.30 4.10
CA PHE A 34 -39.51 15.67 4.55
C PHE A 34 -38.93 16.58 3.45
N ILE A 35 -37.88 16.14 2.75
CA ILE A 35 -37.29 16.90 1.63
C ILE A 35 -38.31 17.09 0.51
N GLU A 36 -39.10 16.06 0.19
CA GLU A 36 -40.16 16.15 -0.82
C GLU A 36 -41.22 17.19 -0.44
N ASP A 37 -41.69 17.18 0.82
CA ASP A 37 -42.62 18.18 1.35
C ASP A 37 -42.05 19.61 1.28
N GLN A 38 -40.78 19.80 1.66
CA GLN A 38 -40.14 21.10 1.55
C GLN A 38 -40.00 21.54 0.09
N ARG A 39 -39.68 20.63 -0.83
CA ARG A 39 -39.58 20.90 -2.28
C ARG A 39 -40.92 21.28 -2.88
N LEU A 40 -42.02 20.63 -2.49
CA LEU A 40 -43.37 20.98 -2.95
C LEU A 40 -43.74 22.42 -2.52
N ARG A 41 -43.48 22.77 -1.25
CA ARG A 41 -43.71 24.12 -0.73
C ARG A 41 -42.83 25.16 -1.42
N LEU A 42 -41.54 24.86 -1.59
CA LEU A 42 -40.59 25.72 -2.30
C LEU A 42 -41.01 25.93 -3.77
N GLY A 43 -41.44 24.87 -4.45
CA GLY A 43 -41.92 24.92 -5.84
C GLY A 43 -43.13 25.85 -6.01
N SER A 44 -44.06 25.84 -5.05
CA SER A 44 -45.20 26.79 -5.06
C SER A 44 -44.74 28.26 -4.99
N LEU A 45 -43.76 28.56 -4.13
CA LEU A 45 -43.20 29.92 -3.98
C LEU A 45 -42.34 30.32 -5.19
N GLN A 46 -41.62 29.37 -5.78
CA GLN A 46 -40.87 29.58 -7.02
C GLN A 46 -41.81 29.92 -8.18
N ASN A 47 -42.93 29.21 -8.31
CA ASN A 47 -43.95 29.52 -9.33
C ASN A 47 -44.55 30.92 -9.12
N GLU A 48 -44.83 31.30 -7.87
CA GLU A 48 -45.28 32.65 -7.53
C GLU A 48 -44.22 33.71 -7.90
N LEU A 49 -42.96 33.46 -7.60
CA LEU A 49 -41.84 34.35 -7.97
C LEU A 49 -41.69 34.46 -9.50
N VAL A 50 -41.82 33.36 -10.26
CA VAL A 50 -41.78 33.36 -11.73
C VAL A 50 -42.93 34.19 -12.30
N SER A 51 -44.14 34.06 -11.74
CA SER A 51 -45.29 34.88 -12.14
C SER A 51 -45.08 36.37 -11.82
N GLN A 52 -44.49 36.71 -10.68
CA GLN A 52 -44.15 38.09 -10.34
C GLN A 52 -43.02 38.66 -11.20
N ASN A 53 -42.08 37.81 -11.62
CA ASN A 53 -41.04 38.19 -12.57
C ASN A 53 -41.64 38.51 -13.94
N SER A 54 -42.50 37.66 -14.48
CA SER A 54 -43.16 37.90 -15.76
C SER A 54 -44.03 39.16 -15.75
N LEU A 55 -44.75 39.43 -14.67
CA LEU A 55 -45.51 40.67 -14.48
C LEU A 55 -44.61 41.92 -14.47
N GLY A 56 -43.45 41.85 -13.82
CA GLY A 56 -42.49 42.96 -13.85
C GLY A 56 -41.89 43.18 -15.23
N TYR A 57 -41.50 42.11 -15.96
CA TYR A 57 -41.03 42.23 -17.34
C TYR A 57 -42.08 42.88 -18.25
N GLN A 58 -43.36 42.53 -18.10
CA GLN A 58 -44.45 43.17 -18.85
C GLN A 58 -44.58 44.66 -18.51
N LEU A 59 -44.42 45.04 -17.23
CA LEU A 59 -44.44 46.44 -16.83
C LEU A 59 -43.26 47.23 -17.37
N ASP A 60 -42.07 46.65 -17.39
CA ASP A 60 -40.86 47.27 -17.93
C ASP A 60 -40.99 47.50 -19.45
N VAL A 61 -41.50 46.51 -20.20
CA VAL A 61 -41.78 46.63 -21.65
C VAL A 61 -42.86 47.67 -21.93
N ASN A 62 -43.91 47.72 -21.11
CA ASN A 62 -44.97 48.73 -21.25
C ASN A 62 -44.47 50.14 -20.94
N MET A 63 -43.55 50.29 -19.99
CA MET A 63 -42.93 51.58 -19.67
C MET A 63 -41.98 52.04 -20.79
N ALA A 64 -41.15 51.13 -21.31
CA ALA A 64 -40.23 51.42 -22.41
C ALA A 64 -40.99 51.82 -23.68
N SER A 65 -42.04 51.08 -24.05
CA SER A 65 -42.89 51.43 -25.21
C SER A 65 -43.64 52.75 -25.03
N PHE A 66 -44.06 53.09 -23.80
CA PHE A 66 -44.67 54.38 -23.51
C PHE A 66 -43.66 55.55 -23.62
N GLN A 67 -42.41 55.34 -23.18
CA GLN A 67 -41.32 56.30 -23.37
C GLN A 67 -40.97 56.51 -24.85
N ASP A 68 -40.82 55.44 -25.63
CA ASP A 68 -40.56 55.53 -27.08
C ASP A 68 -41.69 56.26 -27.83
N MET A 69 -42.96 56.05 -27.41
CA MET A 69 -44.12 56.75 -27.99
C MET A 69 -44.13 58.24 -27.65
N MET A 70 -43.57 58.63 -26.50
CA MET A 70 -43.43 60.03 -26.07
C MET A 70 -42.27 60.74 -26.77
N ASP A 71 -41.16 60.05 -27.02
CA ASP A 71 -39.99 60.61 -27.72
C ASP A 71 -40.19 60.76 -29.24
N SER A 72 -41.17 60.04 -29.82
CA SER A 72 -41.46 60.05 -31.26
C SER A 72 -42.43 61.16 -31.73
N ARG A 73 -42.90 62.06 -30.85
CA ARG A 73 -43.82 63.16 -31.22
C ARG A 73 -43.09 64.50 -31.41
N PRO A 74 -43.43 65.32 -32.42
CA PRO A 74 -42.83 66.65 -32.60
C PRO A 74 -43.12 67.55 -31.40
N ARG A 75 -42.09 68.21 -30.89
CA ARG A 75 -42.14 69.11 -29.71
C ARG A 75 -43.16 70.24 -29.90
N HIS A 76 -44.34 70.08 -29.34
CA HIS A 76 -45.20 71.19 -28.95
C HIS A 76 -45.34 71.20 -27.43
N TYR A 77 -44.79 72.26 -26.83
CA TYR A 77 -44.82 72.53 -25.40
C TYR A 77 -46.26 72.47 -24.87
N ARG A 78 -46.57 71.42 -24.11
CA ARG A 78 -47.69 71.42 -23.17
C ARG A 78 -47.23 70.66 -21.94
N ASN A 79 -47.15 71.36 -20.81
CA ASN A 79 -46.84 70.81 -19.50
C ASN A 79 -47.91 69.78 -19.11
N TYR A 80 -47.70 68.54 -19.50
CA TYR A 80 -48.23 67.40 -18.79
C TYR A 80 -47.10 66.90 -17.90
N THR A 81 -47.22 67.10 -16.59
CA THR A 81 -46.56 66.23 -15.62
C THR A 81 -47.12 64.84 -15.86
N VAL A 82 -46.44 64.09 -16.72
CA VAL A 82 -46.70 62.68 -16.95
C VAL A 82 -46.48 62.00 -15.61
N GLU A 83 -47.55 61.47 -15.04
CA GLU A 83 -47.54 60.72 -13.79
C GLU A 83 -46.64 59.47 -13.96
N THR A 84 -45.35 59.63 -13.73
CA THR A 84 -44.35 58.56 -13.56
C THR A 84 -44.50 57.90 -12.19
N PHE A 85 -45.15 58.58 -11.24
CA PHE A 85 -45.41 58.14 -9.87
C PHE A 85 -46.20 56.82 -9.70
N PRO A 86 -47.25 56.50 -10.50
CA PRO A 86 -48.00 55.26 -10.34
C PRO A 86 -47.19 54.03 -10.77
N SER A 87 -46.36 54.16 -11.81
CA SER A 87 -45.54 53.08 -12.35
C SER A 87 -44.32 52.80 -11.48
N GLU A 88 -43.65 53.83 -10.95
CA GLU A 88 -42.56 53.67 -9.98
C GLU A 88 -43.05 53.03 -8.67
N ARG A 89 -44.21 53.47 -8.14
CA ARG A 89 -44.83 52.83 -6.97
C ARG A 89 -45.18 51.37 -7.22
N ARG A 90 -45.63 51.02 -8.43
CA ARG A 90 -45.95 49.64 -8.81
C ARG A 90 -44.68 48.78 -8.95
N SER A 91 -43.61 49.33 -9.53
CA SER A 91 -42.30 48.67 -9.61
C SER A 91 -41.70 48.42 -8.22
N ASN A 92 -41.70 49.44 -7.36
CA ASN A 92 -41.22 49.31 -5.97
C ASN A 92 -42.01 48.25 -5.18
N ARG A 93 -43.34 48.21 -5.33
CA ARG A 93 -44.18 47.18 -4.70
C ARG A 93 -43.86 45.77 -5.20
N LEU A 94 -43.61 45.59 -6.50
CA LEU A 94 -43.22 44.29 -7.05
C LEU A 94 -41.84 43.86 -6.55
N GLN A 95 -40.91 44.81 -6.43
CA GLN A 95 -39.60 44.54 -5.87
C GLN A 95 -39.68 44.12 -4.39
N GLU A 96 -40.48 44.81 -3.58
CA GLU A 96 -40.75 44.43 -2.19
C GLU A 96 -41.39 43.03 -2.09
N GLN A 97 -42.35 42.72 -2.96
CA GLN A 97 -42.99 41.40 -3.02
C GLN A 97 -42.00 40.29 -3.41
N ARG A 98 -41.10 40.55 -4.37
CA ARG A 98 -40.04 39.60 -4.76
C ARG A 98 -39.07 39.33 -3.62
N GLU A 99 -38.62 40.36 -2.92
CA GLU A 99 -37.72 40.20 -1.77
C GLU A 99 -38.43 39.50 -0.60
N ALA A 100 -39.70 39.79 -0.36
CA ALA A 100 -40.52 39.06 0.61
C ALA A 100 -40.67 37.57 0.22
N LEU A 101 -40.88 37.26 -1.06
CA LEU A 101 -40.94 35.88 -1.58
C LEU A 101 -39.63 35.14 -1.40
N LYS A 102 -38.49 35.74 -1.79
CA LYS A 102 -37.16 35.15 -1.57
C LYS A 102 -36.91 34.88 -0.08
N LYS A 103 -37.28 35.82 0.79
CA LYS A 103 -37.17 35.64 2.25
C LYS A 103 -38.04 34.49 2.77
N ARG A 104 -39.23 34.27 2.19
CA ARG A 104 -40.11 33.12 2.50
C ARG A 104 -39.58 31.80 1.96
N MET A 105 -38.83 31.80 0.85
CA MET A 105 -38.21 30.61 0.25
C MET A 105 -37.00 30.12 1.04
N LYS A 106 -36.16 31.03 1.52
CA LYS A 106 -34.92 30.75 2.26
C LYS A 106 -35.02 29.64 3.35
N PRO A 107 -36.01 29.64 4.26
CA PRO A 107 -36.10 28.59 5.28
C PRO A 107 -36.31 27.18 4.69
N TYR A 108 -37.02 27.06 3.56
CA TYR A 108 -37.22 25.77 2.87
C TYR A 108 -35.91 25.27 2.23
N GLU A 109 -35.16 26.17 1.60
CA GLU A 109 -33.84 25.86 1.01
C GLU A 109 -32.84 25.42 2.10
N GLU A 110 -32.80 26.15 3.23
CA GLU A 110 -31.95 25.80 4.37
C GLU A 110 -32.34 24.44 4.98
N ALA A 111 -33.65 24.17 5.14
CA ALA A 111 -34.15 22.91 5.65
C ALA A 111 -33.78 21.73 4.73
N ILE A 112 -33.93 21.89 3.40
CA ILE A 112 -33.52 20.89 2.41
C ILE A 112 -32.02 20.63 2.53
N ASN A 113 -31.19 21.68 2.49
CA ASN A 113 -29.73 21.54 2.53
C ASN A 113 -29.26 20.84 3.81
N LYS A 114 -29.80 21.24 4.98
CA LYS A 114 -29.46 20.60 6.27
C LYS A 114 -29.87 19.14 6.32
N THR A 115 -31.05 18.81 5.80
CA THR A 115 -31.56 17.43 5.77
C THR A 115 -30.73 16.58 4.82
N GLN A 116 -30.36 17.10 3.65
CA GLN A 116 -29.48 16.42 2.69
C GLN A 116 -28.09 16.13 3.28
N ALA A 117 -27.49 17.08 4.01
CA ALA A 117 -26.21 16.84 4.69
C ALA A 117 -26.32 15.74 5.76
N SER A 118 -27.42 15.73 6.52
CA SER A 118 -27.69 14.69 7.53
C SER A 118 -27.93 13.33 6.86
N MET A 119 -28.65 13.31 5.73
CA MET A 119 -28.91 12.11 4.94
C MET A 119 -27.62 11.52 4.36
N ALA A 120 -26.67 12.35 3.93
CA ALA A 120 -25.36 11.87 3.46
C ALA A 120 -24.58 11.14 4.57
N GLN A 121 -24.65 11.62 5.81
CA GLN A 121 -24.06 10.93 6.97
C GLN A 121 -24.76 9.59 7.25
N LEU A 122 -26.10 9.57 7.22
CA LEU A 122 -26.89 8.35 7.40
C LEU A 122 -26.59 7.31 6.32
N LEU A 123 -26.51 7.71 5.05
CA LEU A 123 -26.18 6.82 3.93
C LEU A 123 -24.77 6.26 4.06
N SER A 124 -23.79 7.08 4.46
CA SER A 124 -22.43 6.61 4.73
C SER A 124 -22.40 5.59 5.87
N ARG A 125 -23.15 5.83 6.94
CA ARG A 125 -23.27 4.90 8.06
C ARG A 125 -24.02 3.62 7.68
N GLN A 126 -25.06 3.72 6.87
CA GLN A 126 -25.80 2.58 6.32
C GLN A 126 -24.88 1.68 5.50
N GLN A 127 -24.09 2.27 4.58
CA GLN A 127 -23.12 1.53 3.77
C GLN A 127 -22.11 0.80 4.65
N TRP A 128 -21.56 1.48 5.66
CA TRP A 128 -20.66 0.88 6.64
C TRP A 128 -21.31 -0.32 7.36
N LEU A 129 -22.57 -0.19 7.81
CA LEU A 129 -23.30 -1.27 8.49
C LEU A 129 -23.56 -2.45 7.54
N GLN A 130 -23.93 -2.17 6.29
CA GLN A 130 -24.17 -3.19 5.27
C GLN A 130 -22.90 -3.98 4.91
N GLU A 131 -21.72 -3.39 5.05
CA GLU A 131 -20.43 -4.07 4.90
C GLU A 131 -20.07 -4.89 6.15
N HIS A 132 -20.16 -4.28 7.34
CA HIS A 132 -19.63 -4.87 8.57
C HIS A 132 -20.54 -5.92 9.22
N ILE A 133 -21.87 -5.83 9.08
CA ILE A 133 -22.79 -6.85 9.62
C ILE A 133 -22.53 -8.25 9.03
N PRO A 134 -22.54 -8.45 7.70
CA PRO A 134 -22.28 -9.77 7.13
C PRO A 134 -20.83 -10.22 7.36
N ALA A 135 -19.86 -9.30 7.34
CA ALA A 135 -18.46 -9.63 7.65
C ALA A 135 -18.30 -10.13 9.10
N ALA A 136 -18.96 -9.48 10.06
CA ALA A 136 -18.95 -9.89 11.47
C ALA A 136 -19.65 -11.23 11.68
N GLN A 137 -20.77 -11.49 10.99
CA GLN A 137 -21.44 -12.79 11.02
C GLN A 137 -20.54 -13.90 10.52
N LEU A 138 -19.93 -13.71 9.35
CA LEU A 138 -19.01 -14.68 8.76
C LEU A 138 -17.80 -14.92 9.68
N PHE A 139 -17.19 -13.85 10.18
CA PHE A 139 -16.06 -13.94 11.11
C PHE A 139 -16.40 -14.75 12.37
N LEU A 140 -17.50 -14.42 13.04
CA LEU A 140 -17.93 -15.11 14.27
C LEU A 140 -18.26 -16.58 13.98
N GLN A 141 -18.90 -16.86 12.84
CA GLN A 141 -19.21 -18.22 12.42
C GLN A 141 -17.93 -19.01 12.12
N THR A 142 -17.00 -18.48 11.32
CA THR A 142 -15.74 -19.17 11.00
C THR A 142 -14.92 -19.42 12.26
N LEU A 143 -14.81 -18.43 13.15
CA LEU A 143 -14.08 -18.59 14.41
C LEU A 143 -14.73 -19.65 15.34
N HIS A 144 -16.06 -19.79 15.26
CA HIS A 144 -16.77 -20.82 16.01
C HIS A 144 -16.65 -22.20 15.36
N GLU A 145 -17.02 -22.35 14.09
CA GLU A 145 -17.17 -23.64 13.43
C GLU A 145 -15.85 -24.17 12.86
N ARG A 146 -14.98 -23.28 12.37
CA ARG A 146 -13.76 -23.61 11.63
C ARG A 146 -12.57 -22.71 12.01
N PRO A 147 -12.19 -22.65 13.29
CA PRO A 147 -11.14 -21.74 13.77
C PRO A 147 -9.77 -21.94 13.12
N LEU A 148 -9.47 -23.15 12.61
CA LEU A 148 -8.27 -23.40 11.84
C LEU A 148 -8.20 -22.53 10.56
N GLU A 149 -9.33 -22.31 9.89
CA GLU A 149 -9.41 -21.45 8.70
C GLU A 149 -9.05 -20.00 9.08
N SER A 150 -9.55 -19.49 10.22
CA SER A 150 -9.19 -18.15 10.72
C SER A 150 -7.69 -18.03 11.03
N VAL A 151 -7.10 -19.06 11.64
CA VAL A 151 -5.66 -19.14 11.95
C VAL A 151 -4.83 -19.14 10.67
N GLN A 152 -5.16 -20.01 9.70
CA GLN A 152 -4.45 -20.11 8.44
C GLN A 152 -4.60 -18.85 7.59
N SER A 153 -5.80 -18.26 7.55
CA SER A 153 -6.05 -17.00 6.86
C SER A 153 -5.14 -15.90 7.41
N LEU A 154 -5.07 -15.75 8.73
CA LEU A 154 -4.22 -14.73 9.36
C LEU A 154 -2.72 -15.01 9.13
N ILE A 155 -2.27 -16.26 9.25
CA ILE A 155 -0.88 -16.63 8.93
C ILE A 155 -0.53 -16.25 7.48
N ASN A 156 -1.40 -16.61 6.54
CA ASN A 156 -1.18 -16.31 5.12
C ASN A 156 -1.14 -14.80 4.85
N GLU A 157 -1.99 -14.03 5.52
CA GLU A 157 -2.02 -12.57 5.40
C GLU A 157 -0.74 -11.93 5.96
N ILE A 158 -0.26 -12.41 7.13
CA ILE A 158 1.01 -11.97 7.72
C ILE A 158 2.17 -12.29 6.79
N TRP A 159 2.27 -13.54 6.32
CA TRP A 159 3.34 -13.96 5.40
C TRP A 159 3.34 -13.15 4.12
N LYS A 160 2.18 -13.00 3.48
CA LYS A 160 2.04 -12.22 2.26
C LYS A 160 2.46 -10.77 2.47
N THR A 161 2.00 -10.14 3.55
CA THR A 161 2.29 -8.73 3.85
C THR A 161 3.77 -8.52 4.13
N PHE A 162 4.38 -9.38 4.97
CA PHE A 162 5.78 -9.23 5.37
C PHE A 162 6.73 -9.56 4.24
N THR A 163 6.42 -10.59 3.46
CA THR A 163 7.20 -10.96 2.28
C THR A 163 7.17 -9.86 1.22
N HIS A 164 6.00 -9.28 0.97
CA HIS A 164 5.87 -8.14 0.05
C HIS A 164 6.71 -6.95 0.52
N TYR A 165 6.64 -6.60 1.80
CA TYR A 165 7.41 -5.51 2.38
C TYR A 165 8.92 -5.77 2.29
N GLU A 166 9.37 -6.97 2.65
CA GLU A 166 10.76 -7.38 2.51
C GLU A 166 11.21 -7.27 1.04
N ASN A 167 10.41 -7.66 0.06
CA ASN A 167 10.76 -7.58 -1.36
C ASN A 167 10.90 -6.15 -1.88
N THR A 168 10.16 -5.19 -1.32
CA THR A 168 10.27 -3.77 -1.69
C THR A 168 11.35 -3.03 -0.91
N HIS A 169 11.77 -3.54 0.25
CA HIS A 169 12.73 -2.92 1.17
C HIS A 169 13.91 -3.84 1.47
N LEU A 170 14.86 -3.93 0.54
CA LEU A 170 15.96 -4.91 0.59
C LEU A 170 17.07 -4.60 1.61
N ILE A 171 17.30 -3.32 1.93
CA ILE A 171 18.42 -2.90 2.80
C ILE A 171 17.98 -1.81 3.78
N ASN A 172 18.78 -1.59 4.83
CA ASN A 172 18.59 -0.51 5.81
C ASN A 172 17.28 -0.55 6.60
N LEU A 173 16.71 -1.74 6.79
CA LEU A 173 15.53 -1.92 7.63
C LEU A 173 15.79 -1.48 9.07
N ALA A 174 14.78 -0.89 9.70
CA ALA A 174 14.84 -0.52 11.11
C ALA A 174 14.95 -1.77 12.01
N PRO A 175 15.63 -1.68 13.17
CA PRO A 175 15.80 -2.79 14.09
C PRO A 175 14.51 -3.51 14.50
N GLN A 176 13.44 -2.81 14.88
CA GLN A 176 12.19 -3.47 15.28
C GLN A 176 11.48 -4.13 14.09
N VAL A 177 11.67 -3.61 12.87
CA VAL A 177 11.19 -4.25 11.64
C VAL A 177 11.93 -5.56 11.41
N ARG A 178 13.27 -5.57 11.50
CA ARG A 178 14.09 -6.79 11.38
C ARG A 178 13.73 -7.85 12.42
N ILE A 179 13.54 -7.44 13.68
CA ILE A 179 13.06 -8.32 14.76
C ILE A 179 11.68 -8.88 14.43
N SER A 180 10.77 -8.04 13.89
CA SER A 180 9.42 -8.48 13.55
C SER A 180 9.42 -9.50 12.42
N LEU A 181 10.21 -9.26 11.37
CA LEU A 181 10.38 -10.19 10.24
C LEU A 181 11.01 -11.51 10.68
N PHE A 182 12.02 -11.45 11.55
CA PHE A 182 12.60 -12.65 12.16
C PHE A 182 11.56 -13.43 12.96
N ALA A 183 10.84 -12.77 13.86
CA ALA A 183 9.84 -13.42 14.71
C ALA A 183 8.69 -14.02 13.89
N ALA A 184 8.29 -13.39 12.79
CA ALA A 184 7.32 -13.98 11.86
C ALA A 184 7.88 -15.23 11.16
N ARG A 185 9.10 -15.14 10.63
CA ARG A 185 9.72 -16.23 9.86
C ARG A 185 9.91 -17.50 10.68
N TYR A 186 10.35 -17.35 11.93
CA TYR A 186 10.71 -18.49 12.78
C TYR A 186 9.69 -18.79 13.88
N GLY A 187 8.80 -17.85 14.22
CA GLY A 187 7.89 -17.98 15.36
C GLY A 187 6.43 -18.31 15.01
N LEU A 188 5.94 -18.00 13.80
CA LEU A 188 4.53 -18.21 13.45
C LEU A 188 4.08 -19.66 13.63
N ASN A 189 4.84 -20.61 13.08
CA ASN A 189 4.53 -22.04 13.19
C ASN A 189 4.54 -22.52 14.65
N THR A 190 5.39 -21.92 15.48
CA THR A 190 5.47 -22.27 16.90
C THR A 190 4.23 -21.82 17.66
N LEU A 191 3.71 -20.62 17.36
CA LEU A 191 2.49 -20.08 17.97
C LEU A 191 1.24 -20.91 17.64
N THR A 192 1.24 -21.57 16.47
CA THR A 192 0.07 -22.28 15.94
C THR A 192 0.21 -23.80 15.92
N SER A 193 1.33 -24.33 16.39
CA SER A 193 1.59 -25.77 16.45
C SER A 193 0.50 -26.50 17.24
N TYR A 194 0.10 -27.66 16.73
CA TYR A 194 -0.82 -28.58 17.40
C TYR A 194 -0.49 -30.02 17.00
N VAL A 195 -0.90 -30.97 17.83
CA VAL A 195 -0.77 -32.39 17.55
C VAL A 195 -2.07 -32.89 16.94
N GLU A 196 -1.98 -33.60 15.81
CA GLU A 196 -3.15 -34.18 15.13
C GLU A 196 -3.70 -35.41 15.89
N GLY A 197 -4.96 -35.76 15.63
CA GLY A 197 -5.59 -36.98 16.16
C GLY A 197 -6.44 -36.81 17.43
N TYR A 198 -6.65 -35.59 17.91
CA TYR A 198 -7.59 -35.29 19.00
C TYR A 198 -9.03 -35.03 18.49
N ASP A 199 -9.98 -35.12 19.42
CA ASP A 199 -11.39 -34.80 19.21
C ASP A 199 -11.60 -33.37 18.64
N PRO A 200 -12.45 -33.17 17.62
CA PRO A 200 -12.74 -31.86 17.03
C PRO A 200 -13.11 -30.74 18.01
N ALA A 201 -13.78 -31.05 19.12
CA ALA A 201 -14.14 -30.02 20.11
C ALA A 201 -12.88 -29.48 20.82
N TYR A 202 -11.94 -30.36 21.15
CA TYR A 202 -10.67 -30.00 21.76
C TYR A 202 -9.77 -29.24 20.78
N THR A 203 -9.65 -29.72 19.54
CA THR A 203 -8.81 -29.06 18.52
C THR A 203 -9.36 -27.68 18.17
N ASN A 204 -10.68 -27.51 18.06
CA ASN A 204 -11.29 -26.19 17.81
C ASN A 204 -10.98 -25.18 18.92
N SER A 205 -11.03 -25.59 20.19
CA SER A 205 -10.63 -24.72 21.32
C SER A 205 -9.16 -24.31 21.22
N LEU A 206 -8.29 -25.23 20.82
CA LEU A 206 -6.87 -24.96 20.62
C LEU A 206 -6.65 -23.97 19.48
N HIS A 207 -7.30 -24.15 18.33
CA HIS A 207 -7.17 -23.25 17.18
C HIS A 207 -7.67 -21.84 17.49
N ARG A 208 -8.78 -21.70 18.24
CA ARG A 208 -9.24 -20.40 18.73
C ARG A 208 -8.20 -19.71 19.62
N THR A 209 -7.57 -20.47 20.50
CA THR A 209 -6.46 -19.96 21.32
C THR A 209 -5.26 -19.55 20.46
N ASN A 210 -4.92 -20.34 19.44
CA ASN A 210 -3.85 -20.01 18.49
C ASN A 210 -4.15 -18.72 17.72
N TYR A 211 -5.40 -18.51 17.30
CA TYR A 211 -5.83 -17.24 16.71
C TYR A 211 -5.57 -16.06 17.65
N LEU A 212 -5.97 -16.19 18.91
CA LEU A 212 -5.78 -15.16 19.92
C LEU A 212 -4.28 -14.87 20.19
N ARG A 213 -3.41 -15.90 20.16
CA ARG A 213 -1.95 -15.75 20.24
C ARG A 213 -1.40 -14.93 19.07
N LEU A 214 -1.88 -15.18 17.85
CA LEU A 214 -1.48 -14.41 16.67
C LEU A 214 -1.93 -12.94 16.76
N CYS A 215 -3.12 -12.67 17.28
CA CYS A 215 -3.56 -11.29 17.54
C CYS A 215 -2.63 -10.59 18.53
N GLY A 216 -2.28 -11.25 19.64
CA GLY A 216 -1.34 -10.70 20.63
C GLY A 216 0.06 -10.45 20.06
N PHE A 217 0.53 -11.37 19.21
CA PHE A 217 1.79 -11.25 18.48
C PHE A 217 1.85 -10.01 17.59
N LEU A 218 0.79 -9.76 16.80
CA LEU A 218 0.69 -8.56 15.96
C LEU A 218 0.64 -7.28 16.78
N TRP A 219 -0.09 -7.27 17.89
CA TRP A 219 -0.14 -6.13 18.79
C TRP A 219 1.22 -5.80 19.43
N ASP A 220 2.01 -6.81 19.83
CA ASP A 220 3.37 -6.61 20.36
C ASP A 220 4.30 -6.03 19.28
N MET A 221 4.28 -6.56 18.05
CA MET A 221 5.03 -6.02 16.92
C MET A 221 4.67 -4.56 16.63
N TYR A 222 3.37 -4.29 16.47
CA TYR A 222 2.86 -2.95 16.19
C TYR A 222 3.30 -1.96 17.27
N SER A 223 3.18 -2.34 18.55
CA SER A 223 3.56 -1.49 19.67
C SER A 223 5.06 -1.16 19.67
N LYS A 224 5.92 -2.15 19.40
CA LYS A 224 7.38 -1.97 19.36
C LYS A 224 7.84 -1.13 18.17
N VAL A 225 7.31 -1.39 16.96
CA VAL A 225 7.63 -0.62 15.75
C VAL A 225 7.16 0.83 15.90
N LYS A 226 5.94 1.03 16.39
CA LYS A 226 5.40 2.35 16.68
C LYS A 226 6.22 3.11 17.74
N GLN A 227 6.73 2.41 18.75
CA GLN A 227 7.58 3.03 19.77
C GLN A 227 8.92 3.47 19.18
N GLU A 228 9.48 2.69 18.24
CA GLU A 228 10.74 3.00 17.58
C GLU A 228 10.63 4.22 16.63
N LYS A 229 9.48 4.41 15.96
CA LYS A 229 9.21 5.57 15.07
C LYS A 229 10.21 5.74 13.92
N LYS A 230 10.86 4.66 13.48
CA LYS A 230 11.82 4.70 12.37
C LYS A 230 11.24 4.22 11.04
N ASP A 231 10.10 3.51 11.06
CA ASP A 231 9.51 2.90 9.87
C ASP A 231 7.98 3.08 9.81
N PRO A 232 7.48 4.23 9.34
CA PRO A 232 6.05 4.52 9.31
C PRO A 232 5.28 3.65 8.30
N GLU A 233 5.95 3.15 7.25
CA GLU A 233 5.33 2.27 6.26
C GLU A 233 5.04 0.90 6.87
N PHE A 234 6.03 0.30 7.54
CA PHE A 234 5.82 -0.96 8.25
C PHE A 234 4.85 -0.81 9.43
N GLU A 235 4.89 0.33 10.16
CA GLU A 235 3.88 0.63 11.19
C GLU A 235 2.47 0.61 10.62
N LYS A 236 2.24 1.21 9.45
CA LYS A 236 0.93 1.25 8.80
C LYS A 236 0.48 -0.16 8.36
N LEU A 237 1.39 -0.97 7.83
CA LEU A 237 1.10 -2.36 7.46
C LEU A 237 0.69 -3.20 8.67
N LEU A 238 1.43 -3.10 9.78
CA LEU A 238 1.07 -3.73 11.03
C LEU A 238 -0.26 -3.21 11.57
N GLY A 239 -0.53 -1.91 11.43
CA GLY A 239 -1.81 -1.33 11.82
C GLY A 239 -2.99 -1.96 11.08
N HIS A 240 -2.90 -2.10 9.75
CA HIS A 240 -3.94 -2.78 8.97
C HIS A 240 -4.11 -4.25 9.37
N LEU A 241 -3.01 -4.99 9.61
CA LEU A 241 -3.08 -6.38 10.08
C LEU A 241 -3.75 -6.48 11.46
N VAL A 242 -3.47 -5.54 12.36
CA VAL A 242 -4.13 -5.48 13.67
C VAL A 242 -5.62 -5.18 13.50
N GLU A 243 -6.00 -4.25 12.63
CA GLU A 243 -7.39 -3.91 12.34
C GLU A 243 -8.16 -5.09 11.73
N SER A 244 -7.55 -5.85 10.82
CA SER A 244 -8.16 -7.02 10.18
C SER A 244 -8.40 -8.18 11.14
N THR A 245 -7.74 -8.19 12.31
CA THR A 245 -8.00 -9.21 13.34
C THR A 245 -9.33 -9.01 14.06
N HIS A 246 -9.90 -7.80 14.03
CA HIS A 246 -11.10 -7.44 14.82
C HIS A 246 -10.96 -7.66 16.33
N MET A 247 -9.72 -7.77 16.84
CA MET A 247 -9.40 -8.06 18.23
C MET A 247 -8.63 -6.89 18.88
N VAL A 248 -9.12 -6.40 20.01
CA VAL A 248 -8.41 -5.39 20.81
C VAL A 248 -7.29 -6.03 21.64
N GLN A 249 -6.22 -5.27 21.90
CA GLN A 249 -5.01 -5.78 22.59
C GLN A 249 -5.31 -6.44 23.95
N GLN A 250 -6.17 -5.82 24.75
CA GLN A 250 -6.61 -6.33 26.06
C GLN A 250 -7.91 -7.15 25.96
N GLY A 251 -8.34 -7.50 24.76
CA GLY A 251 -9.55 -8.27 24.51
C GLY A 251 -9.28 -9.77 24.49
N ASP A 252 -10.33 -10.53 24.77
CA ASP A 252 -10.40 -11.98 24.61
C ASP A 252 -11.33 -12.31 23.44
N LEU A 253 -11.41 -13.58 23.06
CA LEU A 253 -12.34 -14.05 22.04
C LEU A 253 -13.78 -13.66 22.35
N PRO A 254 -14.61 -13.45 21.32
CA PRO A 254 -15.97 -12.96 21.52
C PRO A 254 -16.88 -14.02 22.14
N ASP A 255 -17.88 -13.53 22.87
CA ASP A 255 -19.06 -14.29 23.32
C ASP A 255 -18.72 -15.57 24.12
N HIS A 256 -19.29 -16.72 23.76
CA HIS A 256 -19.08 -18.00 24.45
C HIS A 256 -17.72 -18.65 24.14
N MET A 257 -16.88 -18.03 23.31
CA MET A 257 -15.56 -18.54 22.94
C MET A 257 -14.43 -18.00 23.83
N GLN A 258 -14.75 -17.18 24.83
CA GLN A 258 -13.78 -16.60 25.77
C GLN A 258 -12.86 -17.66 26.39
N THR A 259 -11.58 -17.30 26.51
CA THR A 259 -10.54 -18.11 27.13
C THR A 259 -10.25 -17.70 28.58
N GLY A 260 -10.73 -16.53 29.00
CA GLY A 260 -10.43 -15.90 30.29
C GLY A 260 -9.15 -15.05 30.28
N TYR A 261 -8.44 -14.96 29.15
CA TYR A 261 -7.18 -14.23 29.02
C TYR A 261 -7.18 -13.33 27.79
N SER A 262 -6.54 -12.17 27.87
CA SER A 262 -6.43 -11.28 26.73
C SER A 262 -5.47 -11.81 25.66
N ALA A 263 -5.60 -11.30 24.43
CA ALA A 263 -4.65 -11.51 23.34
C ALA A 263 -3.21 -11.26 23.78
N GLN A 264 -2.98 -10.13 24.46
CA GLN A 264 -1.67 -9.82 25.01
C GLN A 264 -1.20 -10.83 26.05
N ALA A 265 -2.07 -11.25 26.99
CA ALA A 265 -1.68 -12.20 28.04
C ALA A 265 -1.25 -13.56 27.45
N TRP A 266 -2.00 -14.06 26.46
CA TRP A 266 -1.63 -15.28 25.73
C TRP A 266 -0.30 -15.15 25.03
N PHE A 267 -0.04 -14.03 24.34
CA PHE A 267 1.23 -13.84 23.66
C PHE A 267 2.41 -13.64 24.64
N GLU A 268 2.22 -12.91 25.74
CA GLU A 268 3.26 -12.72 26.76
C GLU A 268 3.69 -14.05 27.41
N SER A 269 2.76 -14.99 27.61
CA SER A 269 3.11 -16.36 28.04
C SER A 269 4.03 -17.06 27.03
N ASN A 270 3.73 -16.95 25.73
CA ASN A 270 4.60 -17.52 24.68
C ASN A 270 5.98 -16.84 24.64
N LYS A 271 6.02 -15.52 24.85
CA LYS A 271 7.25 -14.73 24.89
C LYS A 271 8.15 -15.09 26.06
N GLN A 272 7.56 -15.44 27.22
CA GLN A 272 8.31 -15.96 28.37
C GLN A 272 8.84 -17.37 28.12
N ASN A 273 8.08 -18.22 27.45
CA ASN A 273 8.47 -19.60 27.16
C ASN A 273 9.54 -19.67 26.05
N MET A 274 9.52 -18.74 25.09
CA MET A 274 10.40 -18.73 23.91
C MET A 274 11.05 -17.35 23.70
N PRO A 275 11.87 -16.89 24.66
CA PRO A 275 12.44 -15.55 24.61
C PRO A 275 13.38 -15.35 23.42
N GLY A 276 14.04 -16.42 22.95
CA GLY A 276 14.91 -16.39 21.77
C GLY A 276 14.20 -16.06 20.46
N LEU A 277 12.88 -16.20 20.40
CA LEU A 277 12.06 -15.86 19.23
C LEU A 277 11.32 -14.53 19.40
N PHE A 278 10.79 -14.27 20.60
CA PHE A 278 9.80 -13.20 20.82
C PHE A 278 10.27 -12.07 21.75
N ALA A 279 11.38 -12.25 22.47
CA ALA A 279 11.93 -11.28 23.41
C ALA A 279 13.33 -10.78 23.01
N ILE A 280 13.62 -10.75 21.70
CA ILE A 280 14.89 -10.28 21.14
C ILE A 280 15.06 -8.79 21.42
N LYS A 281 16.22 -8.41 21.94
CA LYS A 281 16.60 -7.00 22.13
C LYS A 281 17.40 -6.50 20.94
N GLU A 282 17.30 -5.21 20.65
CA GLU A 282 18.01 -4.56 19.53
C GLU A 282 19.54 -4.80 19.59
N GLN A 283 20.13 -4.81 20.79
CA GLN A 283 21.56 -5.07 21.00
C GLN A 283 22.01 -6.48 20.58
N ASP A 284 21.09 -7.46 20.62
CA ASP A 284 21.39 -8.87 20.32
C ASP A 284 21.17 -9.18 18.82
N LEU A 285 20.47 -8.30 18.11
CA LEU A 285 20.10 -8.46 16.70
C LEU A 285 21.30 -8.70 15.77
N PRO A 286 22.43 -7.96 15.84
CA PRO A 286 23.55 -8.19 14.94
C PRO A 286 24.17 -9.58 15.09
N ASN A 287 24.28 -10.07 16.33
CA ASN A 287 24.83 -11.39 16.61
C ASN A 287 23.89 -12.49 16.11
N LEU A 288 22.58 -12.32 16.32
CA LEU A 288 21.56 -13.25 15.84
C LEU A 288 21.60 -13.37 14.32
N GLU A 289 21.67 -12.26 13.60
CA GLU A 289 21.70 -12.26 12.13
C GLU A 289 23.01 -12.83 11.58
N GLU A 290 24.14 -12.59 12.23
CA GLU A 290 25.40 -13.25 11.87
C GLU A 290 25.30 -14.77 12.05
N GLN A 291 24.61 -15.25 13.10
CA GLN A 291 24.38 -16.68 13.31
C GLN A 291 23.48 -17.28 12.23
N ILE A 292 22.36 -16.63 11.88
CA ILE A 292 21.48 -17.06 10.80
C ILE A 292 22.28 -17.17 9.49
N PHE A 293 23.02 -16.11 9.15
CA PHE A 293 23.87 -16.09 7.97
C PHE A 293 24.84 -17.29 7.94
N LYS A 294 25.53 -17.56 9.05
CA LYS A 294 26.44 -18.71 9.15
C LYS A 294 25.73 -20.05 9.00
N ASN A 295 24.57 -20.21 9.62
CA ASN A 295 23.81 -21.45 9.57
C ASN A 295 23.32 -21.76 8.15
N GLU A 296 22.76 -20.77 7.46
CA GLU A 296 22.31 -20.92 6.06
C GLU A 296 23.50 -21.21 5.12
N LEU A 297 24.62 -20.51 5.31
CA LEU A 297 25.86 -20.74 4.56
C LEU A 297 26.38 -22.17 4.75
N ILE A 298 26.40 -22.64 6.00
CA ILE A 298 26.83 -24.00 6.37
C ILE A 298 25.91 -25.04 5.73
N PHE A 299 24.59 -24.83 5.77
CA PHE A 299 23.62 -25.76 5.21
C PHE A 299 23.89 -26.02 3.72
N ILE A 300 24.05 -24.96 2.91
CA ILE A 300 24.27 -25.13 1.46
C ILE A 300 25.66 -25.70 1.17
N THR A 301 26.70 -25.28 1.90
CA THR A 301 28.09 -25.70 1.62
C THR A 301 28.41 -27.12 2.08
N GLN A 302 27.70 -27.63 3.10
CA GLN A 302 27.92 -28.98 3.65
C GLN A 302 27.00 -30.05 3.07
N ASN A 303 25.83 -29.70 2.52
CA ASN A 303 24.95 -30.62 1.79
C ASN A 303 25.49 -30.93 0.39
N ARG A 304 26.65 -31.59 0.33
CA ARG A 304 27.32 -31.98 -0.91
C ARG A 304 26.62 -33.17 -1.55
N ILE A 305 25.80 -32.88 -2.54
CA ILE A 305 25.21 -33.89 -3.42
C ILE A 305 26.31 -34.39 -4.38
N THR A 306 26.41 -35.71 -4.56
CA THR A 306 27.47 -36.38 -5.34
C THR A 306 27.48 -35.95 -6.83
N GLN A 307 26.33 -35.50 -7.36
CA GLN A 307 26.20 -34.91 -8.69
C GLN A 307 25.32 -33.65 -8.61
N LEU A 308 25.92 -32.48 -8.84
CA LEU A 308 25.22 -31.21 -8.81
C LEU A 308 24.49 -30.95 -10.13
N THR A 309 23.21 -30.59 -10.06
CA THR A 309 22.47 -30.04 -11.19
C THR A 309 23.05 -28.67 -11.62
N PRO A 310 22.77 -28.17 -12.85
CA PRO A 310 23.13 -26.81 -13.24
C PRO A 310 22.69 -25.76 -12.21
N LEU A 311 21.44 -25.84 -11.76
CA LEU A 311 20.86 -24.97 -10.74
C LEU A 311 21.67 -24.96 -9.45
N GLN A 312 22.02 -26.15 -8.95
CA GLN A 312 22.80 -26.29 -7.73
C GLN A 312 24.23 -25.76 -7.89
N LYS A 313 24.81 -25.82 -9.10
CA LYS A 313 26.12 -25.20 -9.38
C LYS A 313 26.04 -23.68 -9.33
N HIS A 314 25.02 -23.07 -9.94
CA HIS A 314 24.80 -21.63 -9.90
C HIS A 314 24.50 -21.14 -8.47
N ILE A 315 23.70 -21.89 -7.70
CA ILE A 315 23.46 -21.62 -6.28
C ILE A 315 24.78 -21.66 -5.49
N LEU A 316 25.60 -22.71 -5.64
CA LEU A 316 26.88 -22.82 -4.94
C LEU A 316 27.87 -21.72 -5.35
N SER A 317 27.91 -21.35 -6.63
CA SER A 317 28.70 -20.23 -7.13
C SER A 317 28.29 -18.93 -6.42
N THR A 318 26.99 -18.65 -6.38
CA THR A 318 26.42 -17.47 -5.69
C THR A 318 26.77 -17.45 -4.21
N VAL A 319 26.62 -18.58 -3.51
CA VAL A 319 26.94 -18.71 -2.09
C VAL A 319 28.42 -18.43 -1.82
N ASN A 320 29.32 -18.93 -2.67
CA ASN A 320 30.76 -18.66 -2.55
C ASN A 320 31.09 -17.18 -2.78
N LEU A 321 30.41 -16.51 -3.71
CA LEU A 321 30.56 -15.07 -3.94
C LEU A 321 30.13 -14.26 -2.72
N ILE A 322 29.01 -14.63 -2.07
CA ILE A 322 28.53 -14.00 -0.84
C ILE A 322 29.53 -14.19 0.31
N ASP A 323 30.00 -15.43 0.54
CA ASP A 323 30.98 -15.72 1.60
C ASP A 323 32.29 -14.95 1.40
N ALA A 324 32.79 -14.88 0.17
CA ALA A 324 33.97 -14.10 -0.16
C ALA A 324 33.78 -12.60 0.12
N GLU A 325 32.65 -12.01 -0.26
CA GLU A 325 32.34 -10.60 0.04
C GLU A 325 32.31 -10.35 1.55
N VAL A 326 31.56 -11.16 2.30
CA VAL A 326 31.41 -10.99 3.75
C VAL A 326 32.77 -11.12 4.46
N LYS A 327 33.61 -12.09 4.06
CA LYS A 327 34.98 -12.23 4.59
C LYS A 327 35.85 -11.00 4.30
N MET A 328 35.78 -10.44 3.09
CA MET A 328 36.54 -9.24 2.75
C MET A 328 36.06 -8.01 3.51
N LYS A 329 34.74 -7.81 3.64
CA LYS A 329 34.18 -6.72 4.46
C LYS A 329 34.63 -6.83 5.92
N LYS A 330 34.66 -8.06 6.46
CA LYS A 330 35.15 -8.32 7.81
C LYS A 330 36.63 -7.98 7.97
N GLN A 331 37.47 -8.36 6.99
CA GLN A 331 38.90 -8.00 6.97
C GLN A 331 39.11 -6.48 6.93
N ARG A 332 38.28 -5.76 6.17
CA ARG A 332 38.32 -4.30 6.02
C ARG A 332 37.65 -3.53 7.15
N LYS A 333 37.05 -4.22 8.12
CA LYS A 333 36.23 -3.63 9.20
C LYS A 333 35.07 -2.77 8.67
N GLU A 334 34.50 -3.16 7.54
CA GLU A 334 33.31 -2.53 6.97
C GLU A 334 32.05 -3.04 7.68
N LYS A 335 30.99 -2.22 7.71
CA LYS A 335 29.68 -2.64 8.22
C LYS A 335 29.07 -3.69 7.29
N ILE A 336 28.66 -4.83 7.85
CA ILE A 336 28.03 -5.93 7.14
C ILE A 336 26.54 -5.93 7.48
N ASP A 337 25.68 -5.98 6.46
CA ASP A 337 24.24 -6.17 6.66
C ASP A 337 23.89 -7.66 6.64
N TYR A 338 24.06 -8.33 7.78
CA TYR A 338 23.84 -9.77 7.90
C TYR A 338 22.39 -10.20 7.63
N HIS A 339 21.40 -9.33 7.87
CA HIS A 339 20.00 -9.60 7.50
C HIS A 339 19.83 -9.81 6.01
N PHE A 340 20.39 -8.88 5.20
CA PHE A 340 20.31 -8.97 3.76
C PHE A 340 20.96 -10.26 3.24
N TYR A 341 22.21 -10.52 3.65
CA TYR A 341 22.91 -11.74 3.21
C TYR A 341 22.25 -13.02 3.70
N GLY A 342 21.79 -13.05 4.96
CA GLY A 342 21.06 -14.19 5.52
C GLY A 342 19.77 -14.46 4.75
N ARG A 343 19.05 -13.42 4.32
CA ARG A 343 17.85 -13.56 3.50
C ARG A 343 18.15 -14.10 2.10
N VAL A 344 19.18 -13.59 1.41
CA VAL A 344 19.58 -14.10 0.10
C VAL A 344 19.93 -15.59 0.22
N LEU A 345 20.71 -15.96 1.24
CA LEU A 345 21.05 -17.36 1.50
C LEU A 345 19.81 -18.21 1.81
N SER A 346 18.85 -17.69 2.58
CA SER A 346 17.59 -18.40 2.87
C SER A 346 16.78 -18.66 1.59
N LEU A 347 16.67 -17.70 0.67
CA LEU A 347 16.01 -17.89 -0.63
C LEU A 347 16.76 -18.89 -1.52
N LEU A 348 18.09 -18.84 -1.54
CA LEU A 348 18.93 -19.81 -2.24
C LEU A 348 18.76 -21.21 -1.64
N ASN A 349 18.60 -21.31 -0.32
CA ASN A 349 18.35 -22.57 0.36
C ASN A 349 16.97 -23.15 -0.01
N SER A 350 15.92 -22.32 -0.03
CA SER A 350 14.60 -22.72 -0.52
C SER A 350 14.65 -23.25 -1.96
N ALA A 351 15.35 -22.56 -2.86
CA ALA A 351 15.57 -23.01 -4.24
C ALA A 351 16.43 -24.28 -4.33
N PHE A 352 17.40 -24.45 -3.42
CA PHE A 352 18.27 -25.62 -3.35
C PHE A 352 17.50 -26.88 -2.94
N VAL A 353 16.61 -26.76 -1.95
CA VAL A 353 15.79 -27.87 -1.43
C VAL A 353 14.57 -28.14 -2.32
N ASN A 354 13.93 -27.10 -2.86
CA ASN A 354 12.75 -27.19 -3.71
C ASN A 354 12.94 -26.40 -5.02
N PRO A 355 13.42 -27.05 -6.09
CA PRO A 355 13.58 -26.42 -7.41
C PRO A 355 12.28 -25.94 -8.07
N ALA A 356 11.10 -26.29 -7.52
CA ALA A 356 9.80 -25.79 -8.00
C ALA A 356 9.32 -24.53 -7.26
N ASP A 357 10.14 -23.95 -6.37
CA ASP A 357 9.78 -22.74 -5.63
C ASP A 357 9.81 -21.48 -6.51
N GLN A 358 8.68 -21.23 -7.18
CA GLN A 358 8.46 -20.04 -8.01
C GLN A 358 8.56 -18.72 -7.22
N HIS A 359 8.31 -18.77 -5.91
CA HIS A 359 8.43 -17.61 -5.06
C HIS A 359 9.90 -17.24 -4.83
N ALA A 360 10.74 -18.23 -4.54
CA ALA A 360 12.19 -18.04 -4.46
C ALA A 360 12.76 -17.50 -5.78
N ALA A 361 12.33 -18.06 -6.92
CA ALA A 361 12.75 -17.59 -8.25
C ALA A 361 12.45 -16.10 -8.47
N LYS A 362 11.21 -15.68 -8.20
CA LYS A 362 10.79 -14.28 -8.32
C LYS A 362 11.63 -13.36 -7.43
N CYS A 363 11.80 -13.72 -6.15
CA CYS A 363 12.53 -12.88 -5.19
C CYS A 363 14.02 -12.76 -5.55
N LEU A 364 14.67 -13.86 -5.96
CA LEU A 364 16.06 -13.82 -6.41
C LEU A 364 16.23 -12.97 -7.66
N GLY A 365 15.25 -12.99 -8.57
CA GLY A 365 15.17 -12.10 -9.72
C GLY A 365 15.10 -10.61 -9.34
N GLU A 366 14.21 -10.25 -8.41
CA GLU A 366 14.07 -8.87 -7.91
C GLU A 366 15.36 -8.39 -7.22
N ILE A 367 16.04 -9.28 -6.47
CA ILE A 367 17.34 -9.01 -5.86
C ILE A 367 18.42 -8.83 -6.94
N ALA A 368 18.41 -9.63 -8.01
CA ALA A 368 19.35 -9.50 -9.13
C ALA A 368 19.18 -8.17 -9.85
N GLU A 369 17.93 -7.74 -10.11
CA GLU A 369 17.64 -6.44 -10.71
C GLU A 369 18.17 -5.30 -9.83
N TYR A 370 17.91 -5.35 -8.52
CA TYR A 370 18.44 -4.39 -7.56
C TYR A 370 19.99 -4.39 -7.54
N ALA A 371 20.61 -5.57 -7.51
CA ALA A 371 22.05 -5.75 -7.53
C ALA A 371 22.70 -5.20 -8.79
N SER A 372 22.07 -5.37 -9.95
CA SER A 372 22.61 -4.89 -11.22
C SER A 372 22.62 -3.36 -11.34
N GLY A 373 21.91 -2.65 -10.46
CA GLY A 373 21.68 -1.21 -10.58
C GLY A 373 20.61 -0.87 -11.63
N SER A 374 19.94 -1.87 -12.22
CA SER A 374 18.76 -1.67 -13.05
C SER A 374 17.58 -1.29 -12.17
N ASN A 375 17.30 0.01 -12.16
CA ASN A 375 16.23 0.72 -11.49
C ASN A 375 14.93 -0.06 -11.15
N SER A 376 14.58 -0.06 -9.86
CA SER A 376 13.24 -0.38 -9.35
C SER A 376 12.17 0.59 -9.91
N VAL A 377 10.93 0.11 -9.91
CA VAL A 377 9.70 0.68 -10.51
C VAL A 377 9.52 2.20 -10.33
N GLY A 378 10.03 2.80 -9.24
CA GLY A 378 9.95 4.25 -8.99
C GLY A 378 10.65 5.14 -10.02
N LYS A 379 11.64 4.63 -10.76
CA LYS A 379 12.33 5.39 -11.82
C LYS A 379 11.71 5.21 -13.22
N LYS A 380 10.68 4.38 -13.41
CA LYS A 380 9.94 4.38 -14.68
C LYS A 380 9.19 5.70 -14.90
N VAL A 381 8.78 6.36 -13.81
CA VAL A 381 8.09 7.66 -13.90
C VAL A 381 9.08 8.80 -14.15
N LEU A 382 10.22 8.83 -13.46
CA LEU A 382 11.25 9.86 -13.66
C LEU A 382 12.08 9.64 -14.95
N GLY A 383 12.31 8.37 -15.32
CA GLY A 383 12.94 7.97 -16.58
C GLY A 383 12.03 8.18 -17.78
N GLY A 384 10.71 7.97 -17.64
CA GLY A 384 9.73 8.38 -18.64
C GLY A 384 9.68 9.90 -18.83
N LEU A 385 9.82 10.67 -17.75
CA LEU A 385 9.95 12.13 -17.79
C LEU A 385 11.29 12.60 -18.42
N LEU A 386 12.39 11.88 -18.18
CA LEU A 386 13.70 12.16 -18.79
C LEU A 386 13.78 11.72 -20.26
N ILE A 387 13.09 10.65 -20.65
CA ILE A 387 12.93 10.24 -22.05
C ILE A 387 12.00 11.23 -22.77
N ALA A 388 10.94 11.72 -22.12
CA ALA A 388 10.10 12.78 -22.67
C ALA A 388 10.89 14.11 -22.80
N ALA A 389 11.72 14.47 -21.81
CA ALA A 389 12.60 15.64 -21.88
C ALA A 389 13.73 15.45 -22.91
N GLY A 390 14.26 14.24 -23.06
CA GLY A 390 15.25 13.85 -24.07
C GLY A 390 14.67 13.85 -25.48
N CYS A 391 13.46 13.33 -25.68
CA CYS A 391 12.73 13.43 -26.93
C CYS A 391 12.34 14.88 -27.24
N LEU A 392 11.98 15.70 -26.25
CA LEU A 392 11.77 17.14 -26.44
C LEU A 392 13.06 17.87 -26.81
N LEU A 393 14.21 17.48 -26.24
CA LEU A 393 15.52 18.03 -26.61
C LEU A 393 16.00 17.56 -27.99
N ILE A 394 15.70 16.33 -28.40
CA ILE A 394 15.97 15.82 -29.75
C ILE A 394 15.04 16.49 -30.76
N CYS A 395 13.75 16.68 -30.46
CA CYS A 395 12.81 17.41 -31.30
C CYS A 395 13.18 18.91 -31.40
N ALA A 396 13.62 19.53 -30.30
CA ALA A 396 14.16 20.90 -30.31
C ALA A 396 15.49 20.99 -31.06
N SER A 397 16.33 19.94 -31.01
CA SER A 397 17.58 19.85 -31.77
C SER A 397 17.33 19.65 -33.26
N VAL A 398 16.31 18.90 -33.66
CA VAL A 398 15.92 18.72 -35.07
C VAL A 398 15.24 19.97 -35.61
N ALA A 399 14.35 20.61 -34.85
CA ALA A 399 13.78 21.91 -35.20
C ALA A 399 14.87 22.99 -35.28
N GLY A 400 15.83 22.98 -34.36
CA GLY A 400 17.04 23.80 -34.39
C GLY A 400 17.86 23.55 -35.65
N PHE A 401 18.10 22.28 -36.01
CA PHE A 401 18.88 21.89 -37.19
C PHE A 401 18.26 22.35 -38.51
N PHE A 402 16.92 22.38 -38.63
CA PHE A 402 16.24 22.99 -39.78
C PHE A 402 16.29 24.52 -39.79
N THR A 403 16.42 25.16 -38.62
CA THR A 403 16.54 26.63 -38.52
C THR A 403 17.98 27.18 -38.61
N THR A 404 19.01 26.33 -38.47
CA THR A 404 20.43 26.76 -38.47
C THR A 404 21.26 26.21 -39.64
N PHE A 405 20.65 25.99 -40.81
CA PHE A 405 21.39 26.03 -42.07
C PHE A 405 21.75 27.49 -42.41
N GLY A 406 22.68 28.01 -41.63
CA GLY A 406 23.20 29.37 -41.72
C GLY A 406 24.30 29.54 -40.70
N SER A 407 25.52 29.12 -41.06
CA SER A 407 26.82 29.35 -40.41
C SER A 407 27.27 28.43 -39.24
N SER A 408 28.02 27.40 -39.63
CA SER A 408 29.27 26.85 -39.06
C SER A 408 29.67 27.10 -37.60
N SER A 409 29.89 26.00 -36.84
CA SER A 409 31.13 25.66 -36.08
C SER A 409 30.89 25.01 -34.70
N LEU A 410 31.71 23.98 -34.39
CA LEU A 410 32.08 23.43 -33.06
C LEU A 410 31.23 22.39 -32.30
N LEU A 411 29.95 22.13 -32.61
CA LEU A 411 29.15 21.14 -31.83
C LEU A 411 29.19 19.67 -32.32
N SER A 412 29.73 19.37 -33.50
CA SER A 412 29.75 18.00 -34.05
C SER A 412 30.84 17.09 -33.46
N ALA A 413 31.93 17.66 -32.92
CA ALA A 413 33.06 16.90 -32.39
C ALA A 413 32.74 16.23 -31.04
N TRP A 414 31.85 16.81 -30.23
CA TRP A 414 31.46 16.24 -28.94
C TRP A 414 30.50 15.05 -29.07
N GLY A 415 29.62 15.06 -30.09
CA GLY A 415 28.71 13.95 -30.35
C GLY A 415 29.43 12.67 -30.83
N ILE A 416 30.51 12.82 -31.60
CA ILE A 416 31.27 11.68 -32.12
C ILE A 416 32.21 11.09 -31.05
N ALA A 417 32.80 11.92 -30.18
CA ALA A 417 33.64 11.44 -29.08
C ALA A 417 32.86 10.66 -28.01
N LEU A 418 31.62 11.07 -27.70
CA LEU A 418 30.74 10.33 -26.79
C LEU A 418 30.23 9.02 -27.41
N GLY A 419 30.02 8.98 -28.73
CA GLY A 419 29.64 7.76 -29.45
C GLY A 419 30.75 6.72 -29.54
N LEU A 420 32.01 7.15 -29.71
CA LEU A 420 33.17 6.25 -29.79
C LEU A 420 33.64 5.76 -28.41
N GLY A 421 33.54 6.58 -27.36
CA GLY A 421 33.89 6.16 -25.99
C GLY A 421 32.99 5.06 -25.42
N LEU A 422 31.73 4.98 -25.88
CA LEU A 422 30.81 3.91 -25.49
C LEU A 422 31.07 2.59 -26.24
N LEU A 423 31.63 2.65 -27.45
CA LEU A 423 31.95 1.49 -28.27
C LEU A 423 33.26 0.81 -27.86
N GLU A 424 34.27 1.57 -27.42
CA GLU A 424 35.51 1.00 -26.85
C GLU A 424 35.25 0.26 -25.53
N THR A 425 34.26 0.69 -24.73
CA THR A 425 33.89 0.00 -23.49
C THR A 425 33.16 -1.34 -23.70
N GLU A 426 32.53 -1.57 -24.86
CA GLU A 426 31.87 -2.85 -25.15
C GLU A 426 32.81 -3.86 -25.82
N LEU A 427 33.78 -3.40 -26.62
CA LEU A 427 34.64 -4.31 -27.39
C LEU A 427 35.82 -4.89 -26.57
N VAL A 428 36.34 -4.16 -25.57
CA VAL A 428 37.46 -4.64 -24.72
C VAL A 428 36.99 -5.63 -23.64
N PHE A 429 35.70 -5.63 -23.28
CA PHE A 429 35.13 -6.57 -22.31
C PHE A 429 34.70 -7.92 -22.92
N GLY A 430 34.82 -8.10 -24.24
CA GLY A 430 34.29 -9.28 -24.93
C GLY A 430 35.18 -10.53 -24.95
N VAL A 431 36.48 -10.46 -24.57
CA VAL A 431 37.41 -11.59 -24.84
C VAL A 431 38.34 -11.99 -23.68
N ALA A 432 38.33 -11.34 -22.51
CA ALA A 432 39.18 -11.73 -21.38
C ALA A 432 38.39 -12.39 -20.22
N SER A 433 37.65 -13.45 -20.53
CA SER A 433 36.86 -14.27 -19.60
C SER A 433 37.61 -15.50 -19.07
N SER A 434 38.94 -15.44 -18.89
CA SER A 434 39.70 -16.57 -18.35
C SER A 434 40.85 -16.13 -17.44
N LEU A 435 40.76 -16.56 -16.18
CA LEU A 435 41.85 -16.69 -15.19
C LEU A 435 42.91 -15.57 -15.13
N ALA A 436 42.68 -14.57 -14.27
CA ALA A 436 43.66 -14.02 -13.31
C ALA A 436 43.35 -12.54 -12.98
N ALA A 437 42.90 -12.27 -11.74
CA ALA A 437 43.22 -11.05 -11.01
C ALA A 437 42.99 -11.31 -9.51
N VAL A 438 43.90 -12.14 -8.97
CA VAL A 438 44.19 -12.24 -7.55
C VAL A 438 44.67 -10.86 -7.06
N THR A 439 44.30 -10.51 -5.82
CA THR A 439 44.70 -9.34 -5.01
C THR A 439 44.04 -7.99 -5.32
N GLY A 440 43.11 -7.57 -4.43
CA GLY A 440 42.77 -6.15 -4.23
C GLY A 440 41.29 -5.76 -4.11
N ILE A 441 40.34 -6.63 -4.43
CA ILE A 441 38.98 -6.19 -4.79
C ILE A 441 38.08 -5.99 -3.57
N GLY A 442 37.53 -4.78 -3.45
CA GLY A 442 36.51 -4.45 -2.47
C GLY A 442 35.16 -4.74 -3.05
N LEU A 443 34.65 -5.94 -2.82
CA LEU A 443 33.29 -6.27 -3.23
C LEU A 443 32.32 -5.50 -2.34
N THR A 444 31.81 -4.39 -2.87
CA THR A 444 30.59 -3.79 -2.34
C THR A 444 29.52 -4.00 -3.40
N PHE A 445 28.82 -5.13 -3.37
CA PHE A 445 27.74 -5.38 -4.35
C PHE A 445 26.62 -4.33 -4.27
N PHE A 446 26.50 -3.63 -3.14
CA PHE A 446 25.34 -2.77 -2.83
C PHE A 446 25.66 -1.42 -2.16
N ALA A 447 26.90 -0.93 -2.20
CA ALA A 447 27.26 0.38 -1.63
C ALA A 447 26.96 1.55 -2.60
N GLY A 448 25.68 1.86 -2.82
CA GLY A 448 25.25 3.07 -3.54
C GLY A 448 25.81 3.25 -4.98
N PRO A 449 25.40 4.32 -5.69
CA PRO A 449 25.76 4.53 -7.09
C PRO A 449 27.22 4.99 -7.33
N LYS A 450 28.09 5.03 -6.31
CA LYS A 450 29.42 5.68 -6.41
C LYS A 450 30.64 4.77 -6.18
N ALA A 451 30.47 3.46 -6.03
CA ALA A 451 31.58 2.53 -5.99
C ALA A 451 31.37 1.43 -7.04
N ILE A 452 32.06 1.51 -8.18
CA ILE A 452 32.09 0.44 -9.18
C ILE A 452 33.52 -0.10 -9.30
N GLU A 453 33.72 -1.30 -8.77
CA GLU A 453 34.49 -2.36 -9.43
C GLU A 453 33.46 -3.30 -10.10
N SER A 454 33.54 -3.46 -11.43
CA SER A 454 32.42 -3.92 -12.29
C SER A 454 32.33 -5.43 -12.55
N GLY A 455 33.35 -6.23 -12.22
CA GLY A 455 33.41 -7.65 -12.62
C GLY A 455 32.56 -8.59 -11.77
N ALA A 456 32.78 -8.60 -10.46
CA ALA A 456 32.10 -9.54 -9.57
C ALA A 456 30.62 -9.19 -9.31
N ARG A 457 30.26 -7.91 -9.36
CA ARG A 457 28.85 -7.46 -9.31
C ARG A 457 28.04 -7.97 -10.51
N LYS A 458 28.66 -7.97 -11.69
CA LYS A 458 28.10 -8.61 -12.89
C LYS A 458 28.01 -10.13 -12.70
N GLY A 459 29.02 -10.76 -12.13
CA GLY A 459 29.01 -12.20 -11.79
C GLY A 459 27.85 -12.58 -10.86
N PHE A 460 27.72 -11.92 -9.71
CA PHE A 460 26.63 -12.18 -8.75
C PHE A 460 25.24 -11.95 -9.38
N THR A 461 25.08 -10.86 -10.13
CA THR A 461 23.83 -10.56 -10.83
C THR A 461 23.49 -11.63 -11.87
N GLN A 462 24.48 -12.08 -12.65
CA GLN A 462 24.28 -13.08 -13.68
C GLN A 462 23.89 -14.41 -13.06
N GLU A 463 24.60 -14.84 -12.02
CA GLU A 463 24.29 -16.09 -11.31
C GLU A 463 22.87 -16.09 -10.74
N LEU A 464 22.40 -14.97 -10.16
CA LEU A 464 21.01 -14.87 -9.70
C LEU A 464 19.98 -14.91 -10.84
N LYS A 465 20.30 -14.35 -12.01
CA LYS A 465 19.43 -14.43 -13.20
C LYS A 465 19.39 -15.84 -13.76
N ASP A 466 20.54 -16.51 -13.84
CA ASP A 466 20.64 -17.88 -14.30
C ASP A 466 19.83 -18.81 -13.38
N ILE A 467 19.93 -18.64 -12.05
CA ILE A 467 19.10 -19.37 -11.07
C ILE A 467 17.61 -19.13 -11.32
N LYS A 468 17.20 -17.87 -11.52
CA LYS A 468 15.79 -17.54 -11.80
C LYS A 468 15.30 -18.23 -13.07
N GLU A 469 16.03 -18.10 -14.17
CA GLU A 469 15.66 -18.69 -15.46
C GLU A 469 15.56 -20.21 -15.37
N GLU A 470 16.48 -20.85 -14.64
CA GLU A 470 16.44 -22.29 -14.43
C GLU A 470 15.28 -22.75 -13.56
N LEU A 471 14.87 -21.99 -12.54
CA LEU A 471 13.68 -22.27 -11.74
C LEU A 471 12.39 -22.07 -12.53
N GLU A 472 12.31 -21.03 -13.38
CA GLU A 472 11.15 -20.75 -14.23
C GLU A 472 10.97 -21.77 -15.37
N HIS A 473 12.05 -22.44 -15.76
CA HIS A 473 12.06 -23.46 -16.82
C HIS A 473 12.32 -24.89 -16.30
N TYR A 474 12.21 -25.11 -14.98
CA TYR A 474 12.47 -26.40 -14.36
C TYR A 474 11.38 -27.43 -14.76
N ASN A 475 11.73 -28.32 -15.69
CA ASN A 475 10.87 -29.40 -16.19
C ASN A 475 11.32 -30.80 -15.73
N ALA A 476 12.32 -30.90 -14.84
CA ALA A 476 12.82 -32.19 -14.38
C ALA A 476 11.97 -32.73 -13.20
N PRO A 477 11.66 -34.04 -13.15
CA PRO A 477 11.02 -34.61 -11.98
C PRO A 477 11.96 -34.51 -10.76
N PRO A 478 11.44 -34.29 -9.54
CA PRO A 478 12.26 -34.16 -8.35
C PRO A 478 13.09 -35.44 -8.14
N SER A 479 14.41 -35.29 -8.04
CA SER A 479 15.31 -36.39 -7.67
C SER A 479 15.15 -36.69 -6.17
N TYR A 480 14.14 -37.51 -5.84
CA TYR A 480 13.88 -38.24 -4.59
C TYR A 480 14.06 -37.58 -3.21
N SER A 481 12.99 -37.69 -2.41
CA SER A 481 12.89 -37.88 -0.96
C SER A 481 14.06 -37.38 -0.08
N ALA A 482 14.06 -36.09 0.25
CA ALA A 482 14.57 -35.68 1.54
C ALA A 482 13.52 -36.05 2.60
N VAL A 483 13.77 -37.12 3.35
CA VAL A 483 13.09 -37.32 4.64
C VAL A 483 13.62 -36.23 5.56
N VAL A 484 12.80 -35.18 5.77
CA VAL A 484 13.05 -34.14 6.76
C VAL A 484 12.56 -34.68 8.10
N TYR A 485 13.46 -34.82 9.07
CA TYR A 485 13.14 -35.00 10.49
C TYR A 485 13.02 -33.64 11.17
#